data_AF-A0A1L7TUA2-F1
#
_entry.id   AF-A0A1L7TUA2-F1
#
_cell.length_a   1.000
_cell.length_b   1.000
_cell.length_c   1.000
_cell.angle_alpha   90.00
_cell.angle_beta   90.00
_cell.angle_gamma   90.00
#
_symmetry.space_group_name_H-M   'P 1'
#
loop_
_entity.id
_entity.type
_entity.pdbx_description
1 polymer ?
#
loop_
_entity_poly.entity_id
_entity_poly.type
_entity_poly.pdbx_seq_one_letter_code
_entity_poly.pdbx_strand_id
1 'polypeptide(L)'
;MSSESSTKPIIYMIRHGEKPAEVDGKEPDGLSAQGKKRADDLPSVFGESSSYNIGYIMAEHPHHDGSRDRPYKTVEPLAHALGLKVHKKIQRDDYVDAANEAKSFEGPGNVLLCWEHKSLEGIAKAIGIQGYAAQTGWTGEVKYPGDRFDLIWVVPPPYTEITVVGSELVPGLDDGVHVNANGDVPPPSAD
;
A
#
# COMPACT_ATOMS: atom_id res chain seq x y z
N MET A 1 28.23 22.98 9.57
CA MET A 1 27.70 21.96 8.66
C MET A 1 26.94 20.98 9.53
N SER A 2 25.61 21.11 9.57
CA SER A 2 24.77 20.20 10.36
C SER A 2 24.78 18.86 9.65
N SER A 3 25.18 17.80 10.35
CA SER A 3 25.00 16.43 9.87
C SER A 3 23.49 16.17 9.80
N GLU A 4 22.93 16.16 8.60
CA GLU A 4 21.62 15.54 8.44
C GLU A 4 21.80 14.04 8.70
N SER A 5 21.30 13.58 9.83
CA SER A 5 21.03 12.16 10.01
C SER A 5 20.04 11.78 8.92
N SER A 6 20.42 10.96 7.94
CA SER A 6 19.42 10.42 7.02
C SER A 6 18.46 9.55 7.83
N THR A 7 17.27 10.07 8.10
CA THR A 7 16.21 9.29 8.71
C THR A 7 15.77 8.30 7.65
N LYS A 8 15.93 7.01 7.91
CA LYS A 8 15.45 5.97 7.00
C LYS A 8 13.95 6.20 6.70
N PRO A 9 13.48 5.96 5.46
CA PRO A 9 12.12 6.27 5.06
C PRO A 9 11.11 5.40 5.82
N ILE A 10 9.90 5.92 6.00
CA ILE A 10 8.73 5.10 6.32
C ILE A 10 8.31 4.35 5.05
N ILE A 11 7.93 3.09 5.20
CA ILE A 11 7.34 2.30 4.11
C ILE A 11 5.83 2.26 4.32
N TYR A 12 5.09 2.79 3.35
CA TYR A 12 3.64 2.68 3.25
C TYR A 12 3.30 1.57 2.27
N MET A 13 2.41 0.66 2.67
CA MET A 13 1.98 -0.46 1.82
C MET A 13 0.47 -0.38 1.60
N ILE A 14 0.05 -0.37 0.34
CA ILE A 14 -1.35 -0.32 -0.07
C ILE A 14 -1.64 -1.43 -1.08
N ARG A 15 -2.89 -1.87 -1.16
CA ARG A 15 -3.35 -2.78 -2.21
C ARG A 15 -3.67 -2.00 -3.47
N HIS A 16 -3.60 -2.65 -4.63
CA HIS A 16 -4.22 -2.13 -5.85
C HIS A 16 -5.74 -1.88 -5.65
N GLY A 17 -6.32 -0.94 -6.41
CA GLY A 17 -7.74 -0.63 -6.34
C GLY A 17 -8.68 -1.73 -6.86
N GLU A 18 -9.98 -1.50 -6.71
CA GLU A 18 -11.04 -2.48 -6.92
C GLU A 18 -11.00 -3.12 -8.30
N LYS A 19 -11.32 -4.41 -8.31
CA LYS A 19 -11.32 -5.24 -9.52
C LYS A 19 -12.68 -5.19 -10.22
N PRO A 20 -12.72 -5.32 -11.55
CA PRO A 20 -13.96 -5.52 -12.26
C PRO A 20 -14.68 -6.76 -11.75
N ALA A 21 -16.02 -6.77 -11.83
CA ALA A 21 -16.79 -7.96 -11.54
C ALA A 21 -16.39 -9.11 -12.48
N GLU A 22 -16.42 -10.33 -11.96
CA GLU A 22 -16.18 -11.50 -12.80
C GLU A 22 -17.24 -11.63 -13.90
N VAL A 23 -16.79 -12.02 -15.09
CA VAL A 23 -17.64 -12.33 -16.23
C VAL A 23 -17.35 -13.77 -16.64
N ASP A 24 -18.36 -14.63 -16.63
CA ASP A 24 -18.25 -16.05 -16.95
C ASP A 24 -17.14 -16.78 -16.16
N GLY A 25 -17.01 -16.46 -14.86
CA GLY A 25 -16.01 -17.05 -13.96
C GLY A 25 -14.56 -16.60 -14.24
N LYS A 26 -14.38 -15.52 -15.00
CA LYS A 26 -13.08 -14.89 -15.26
C LYS A 26 -13.07 -13.48 -14.72
N GLU A 27 -11.99 -13.15 -14.01
CA GLU A 27 -11.71 -11.79 -13.55
C GLU A 27 -11.10 -10.97 -14.70
N PRO A 28 -11.77 -9.92 -15.21
CA PRO A 28 -11.24 -9.07 -16.27
C PRO A 28 -10.05 -8.23 -15.80
N ASP A 29 -9.04 -8.02 -16.64
CA ASP A 29 -7.87 -7.19 -16.34
C ASP A 29 -8.21 -5.71 -16.04
N GLY A 30 -7.28 -5.00 -15.40
CA GLY A 30 -7.43 -3.59 -15.08
C GLY A 30 -8.31 -3.28 -13.86
N LEU A 31 -8.50 -1.99 -13.59
CA LEU A 31 -9.31 -1.48 -12.49
C LEU A 31 -10.79 -1.35 -12.88
N SER A 32 -11.69 -1.61 -11.93
CA SER A 32 -13.11 -1.27 -12.06
C SER A 32 -13.33 0.26 -12.07
N ALA A 33 -14.58 0.70 -12.23
CA ALA A 33 -14.92 2.11 -12.05
C ALA A 33 -14.60 2.61 -10.63
N GLN A 34 -14.82 1.79 -9.60
CA GLN A 34 -14.44 2.10 -8.22
C GLN A 34 -12.92 2.14 -8.06
N GLY A 35 -12.20 1.17 -8.63
CA GLY A 35 -10.73 1.13 -8.57
C GLY A 35 -10.07 2.32 -9.25
N LYS A 36 -10.64 2.79 -10.37
CA LYS A 36 -10.20 4.04 -11.02
C LYS A 36 -10.48 5.24 -10.15
N LYS A 37 -11.67 5.33 -9.54
CA LYS A 37 -12.00 6.41 -8.59
C LYS A 37 -11.02 6.45 -7.42
N ARG A 38 -10.64 5.29 -6.86
CA ARG A 38 -9.61 5.18 -5.82
C ARG A 38 -8.26 5.69 -6.29
N ALA A 39 -7.80 5.21 -7.46
CA ALA A 39 -6.54 5.64 -8.06
C ALA A 39 -6.49 7.16 -8.28
N ASP A 40 -7.58 7.74 -8.79
CA ASP A 40 -7.72 9.17 -9.07
C ASP A 40 -7.77 10.02 -7.78
N ASP A 41 -8.13 9.42 -6.63
CA ASP A 41 -8.20 10.10 -5.34
C ASP A 41 -6.90 9.98 -4.53
N LEU A 42 -5.99 9.04 -4.86
CA LEU A 42 -4.70 8.92 -4.17
C LEU A 42 -3.88 10.24 -4.09
N PRO A 43 -3.89 11.16 -5.08
CA PRO A 43 -3.28 12.48 -4.92
C PRO A 43 -3.84 13.31 -3.76
N SER A 44 -5.10 13.14 -3.36
CA SER A 44 -5.68 13.85 -2.21
C SER A 44 -5.18 13.26 -0.88
N VAL A 45 -4.84 11.97 -0.86
CA VAL A 45 -4.33 11.22 0.30
C VAL A 45 -2.82 11.39 0.46
N PHE A 46 -2.06 11.14 -0.61
CA PHE A 46 -0.60 11.03 -0.61
C PHE A 46 0.11 12.15 -1.37
N GLY A 47 -0.62 13.18 -1.83
CA GLY A 47 -0.08 14.28 -2.62
C GLY A 47 0.94 15.15 -1.87
N GLU A 48 1.44 16.19 -2.54
CA GLU A 48 2.55 17.04 -2.07
C GLU A 48 2.28 17.69 -0.70
N SER A 49 1.02 18.00 -0.38
CA SER A 49 0.62 18.57 0.92
C SER A 49 0.38 17.53 2.01
N SER A 50 0.51 16.24 1.71
CA SER A 50 0.25 15.16 2.67
C SER A 50 1.39 15.01 3.67
N SER A 51 1.07 14.56 4.89
CA SER A 51 2.07 14.17 5.89
C SER A 51 2.80 12.88 5.52
N TYR A 52 2.29 12.12 4.56
CA TYR A 52 2.93 10.91 4.05
C TYR A 52 4.25 11.21 3.32
N ASN A 53 4.39 12.40 2.72
CA ASN A 53 5.65 12.86 2.10
C ASN A 53 6.28 11.81 1.16
N ILE A 54 5.53 11.35 0.17
CA ILE A 54 5.97 10.27 -0.73
C ILE A 54 7.06 10.79 -1.68
N GLY A 55 8.24 10.16 -1.61
CA GLY A 55 9.38 10.44 -2.50
C GLY A 55 9.74 9.27 -3.42
N TYR A 56 9.17 8.09 -3.16
CA TYR A 56 9.38 6.91 -3.98
C TYR A 56 8.12 6.06 -4.10
N ILE A 57 7.79 5.64 -5.32
CA ILE A 57 6.61 4.81 -5.60
C ILE A 57 7.05 3.54 -6.30
N MET A 58 6.62 2.41 -5.75
CA MET A 58 6.85 1.08 -6.29
C MET A 58 5.52 0.35 -6.54
N ALA A 59 5.46 -0.42 -7.61
CA ALA A 59 4.31 -1.26 -7.91
C ALA A 59 4.73 -2.58 -8.57
N GLU A 60 3.85 -3.59 -8.46
CA GLU A 60 3.98 -4.86 -9.18
C GLU A 60 4.27 -4.65 -10.67
N HIS A 61 5.14 -5.48 -11.24
CA HIS A 61 5.44 -5.47 -12.67
C HIS A 61 4.22 -5.89 -13.50
N PRO A 62 3.65 -4.99 -14.33
CA PRO A 62 2.56 -5.35 -15.23
C PRO A 62 3.08 -6.25 -16.36
N HIS A 63 2.30 -7.27 -16.74
CA HIS A 63 2.61 -8.05 -17.92
C HIS A 63 2.26 -7.29 -19.21
N HIS A 64 2.91 -7.67 -20.31
CA HIS A 64 2.68 -7.07 -21.64
C HIS A 64 1.27 -7.29 -22.19
N ASP A 65 0.59 -8.36 -21.76
CA ASP A 65 -0.78 -8.69 -22.15
C ASP A 65 -1.86 -7.89 -21.39
N GLY A 66 -1.44 -7.03 -20.45
CA GLY A 66 -2.34 -6.24 -19.61
C GLY A 66 -2.67 -6.90 -18.28
N SER A 67 -2.31 -8.17 -18.07
CA SER A 67 -2.48 -8.81 -16.77
C SER A 67 -1.52 -8.19 -15.74
N ARG A 68 -1.92 -8.24 -14.45
CA ARG A 68 -1.15 -7.68 -13.31
C ARG A 68 -0.92 -6.17 -13.36
N ASP A 69 -1.68 -5.44 -14.16
CA ASP A 69 -1.52 -4.00 -14.33
C ASP A 69 -2.12 -3.14 -13.20
N ARG A 70 -3.01 -3.73 -12.38
CA ARG A 70 -3.79 -2.99 -11.37
C ARG A 70 -2.92 -2.24 -10.37
N PRO A 71 -1.84 -2.81 -9.79
CA PRO A 71 -1.04 -2.06 -8.83
C PRO A 71 -0.37 -0.85 -9.47
N TYR A 72 0.18 -0.99 -10.68
CA TYR A 72 0.71 0.13 -11.44
C TYR A 72 -0.36 1.19 -11.74
N LYS A 73 -1.51 0.78 -12.28
CA LYS A 73 -2.62 1.69 -12.61
C LYS A 73 -3.20 2.41 -11.39
N THR A 74 -3.10 1.80 -10.21
CA THR A 74 -3.58 2.40 -8.95
C THR A 74 -2.74 3.61 -8.56
N VAL A 75 -1.41 3.51 -8.67
CA VAL A 75 -0.49 4.58 -8.24
C VAL A 75 -0.07 5.54 -9.35
N GLU A 76 -0.42 5.25 -10.61
CA GLU A 76 -0.04 6.08 -11.77
C GLU A 76 -0.55 7.54 -11.65
N PRO A 77 -1.81 7.83 -11.26
CA PRO A 77 -2.27 9.21 -11.09
C PRO A 77 -1.49 9.97 -10.01
N LEU A 78 -1.19 9.32 -8.88
CA LEU A 78 -0.38 9.88 -7.80
C LEU A 78 1.04 10.18 -8.26
N ALA A 79 1.69 9.23 -8.95
CA ALA A 79 3.04 9.42 -9.46
C ALA A 79 3.11 10.60 -10.42
N HIS A 80 2.11 10.75 -11.30
CA HIS A 80 2.00 11.91 -12.18
C HIS A 80 1.83 13.21 -11.38
N ALA A 81 0.95 13.24 -10.37
CA ALA A 81 0.73 14.43 -9.55
C ALA A 81 1.98 14.88 -8.77
N LEU A 82 2.81 13.93 -8.31
CA LEU A 82 4.06 14.19 -7.60
C LEU A 82 5.28 14.39 -8.54
N GLY A 83 5.12 14.22 -9.85
CA GLY A 83 6.24 14.25 -10.80
C GLY A 83 7.23 13.09 -10.62
N LEU A 84 6.80 11.98 -10.02
CA LEU A 84 7.61 10.79 -9.76
C LEU A 84 7.45 9.73 -10.86
N LYS A 85 8.44 8.85 -10.97
CA LYS A 85 8.34 7.63 -11.78
C LYS A 85 7.96 6.46 -10.87
N VAL A 86 7.08 5.58 -11.36
CA VAL A 86 6.77 4.32 -10.67
C VAL A 86 7.86 3.29 -10.99
N HIS A 87 8.53 2.76 -9.96
CA HIS A 87 9.33 1.55 -10.09
C HIS A 87 8.39 0.35 -10.24
N LYS A 88 8.42 -0.28 -11.41
CA LYS A 88 7.50 -1.38 -11.77
C LYS A 88 8.21 -2.55 -12.43
N LYS A 89 9.36 -2.97 -11.89
CA LYS A 89 10.21 -4.02 -12.48
C LYS A 89 10.26 -5.32 -11.68
N ILE A 90 9.63 -5.35 -10.50
CA ILE A 90 9.68 -6.49 -9.58
C ILE A 90 8.41 -7.32 -9.77
N GLN A 91 8.55 -8.64 -9.89
CA GLN A 91 7.40 -9.52 -10.13
C GLN A 91 6.51 -9.59 -8.88
N ARG A 92 5.28 -10.07 -9.09
CA ARG A 92 4.29 -10.28 -8.04
C ARG A 92 4.84 -11.02 -6.82
N ASP A 93 5.57 -12.10 -7.07
CA ASP A 93 6.05 -13.08 -6.09
C ASP A 93 7.51 -12.92 -5.67
N ASP A 94 8.22 -11.92 -6.21
CA ASP A 94 9.62 -11.61 -5.84
C ASP A 94 9.70 -10.78 -4.56
N TYR A 95 9.13 -11.30 -3.46
CA TYR A 95 8.92 -10.56 -2.22
C TYR A 95 10.22 -10.01 -1.59
N VAL A 96 11.31 -10.78 -1.68
CA VAL A 96 12.62 -10.40 -1.15
C VAL A 96 13.18 -9.20 -1.91
N ASP A 97 13.02 -9.18 -3.23
CA ASP A 97 13.50 -8.08 -4.07
C ASP A 97 12.67 -6.82 -3.81
N ALA A 98 11.35 -6.94 -3.70
CA ALA A 98 10.47 -5.82 -3.32
C ALA A 98 10.83 -5.25 -1.94
N ALA A 99 11.07 -6.11 -0.95
CA ALA A 99 11.46 -5.69 0.40
C ALA A 99 12.84 -5.00 0.41
N ASN A 100 13.82 -5.56 -0.32
CA ASN A 100 15.16 -4.98 -0.41
C ASN A 100 15.14 -3.62 -1.12
N GLU A 101 14.39 -3.50 -2.21
CA GLU A 101 14.24 -2.24 -2.96
C GLU A 101 13.55 -1.15 -2.11
N ALA A 102 12.50 -1.49 -1.36
CA ALA A 102 11.87 -0.53 -0.46
C ALA A 102 12.82 -0.07 0.67
N LYS A 103 13.61 -0.99 1.24
CA LYS A 103 14.53 -0.71 2.35
C LYS A 103 15.83 -0.02 1.93
N SER A 104 16.20 -0.11 0.65
CA SER A 104 17.43 0.50 0.10
C SER A 104 17.23 1.95 -0.35
N PHE A 105 16.00 2.48 -0.31
CA PHE A 105 15.73 3.87 -0.67
C PHE A 105 16.39 4.85 0.30
N GLU A 106 17.28 5.69 -0.23
CA GLU A 106 18.02 6.73 0.51
C GLU A 106 17.67 8.15 0.03
N GLY A 107 16.64 8.29 -0.81
CA GLY A 107 16.19 9.60 -1.32
C GLY A 107 15.33 10.38 -0.30
N PRO A 108 14.97 11.63 -0.63
CA PRO A 108 14.07 12.42 0.20
C PRO A 108 12.67 11.79 0.24
N GLY A 109 11.99 11.91 1.38
CA GLY A 109 10.63 11.41 1.55
C GLY A 109 10.53 9.93 1.88
N ASN A 110 9.34 9.37 1.69
CA ASN A 110 8.96 8.02 2.08
C ASN A 110 8.61 7.14 0.88
N VAL A 111 8.53 5.83 1.12
CA VAL A 111 8.23 4.83 0.10
C VAL A 111 6.73 4.49 0.14
N LEU A 112 6.06 4.51 -1.02
CA LEU A 112 4.75 3.93 -1.22
C LEU A 112 4.88 2.68 -2.11
N LEU A 113 4.43 1.53 -1.59
CA LEU A 113 4.42 0.25 -2.28
C LEU A 113 2.99 -0.19 -2.56
N CYS A 114 2.67 -0.53 -3.81
CA CYS A 114 1.34 -1.00 -4.22
C CYS A 114 1.40 -2.40 -4.87
N TRP A 115 0.69 -3.39 -4.30
CA TRP A 115 0.69 -4.79 -4.76
C TRP A 115 -0.69 -5.44 -4.60
N GLU A 116 -0.83 -6.71 -5.01
CA GLU A 116 -1.94 -7.57 -4.60
C GLU A 116 -1.82 -8.00 -3.12
N HIS A 117 -2.96 -8.21 -2.44
CA HIS A 117 -3.04 -8.42 -0.99
C HIS A 117 -2.19 -9.58 -0.45
N LYS A 118 -2.19 -10.77 -1.08
CA LYS A 118 -1.33 -11.88 -0.63
C LYS A 118 0.15 -11.57 -0.82
N SER A 119 0.47 -10.84 -1.88
CA SER A 119 1.84 -10.40 -2.16
C SER A 119 2.29 -9.37 -1.13
N LEU A 120 1.41 -8.48 -0.66
CA LEU A 120 1.70 -7.59 0.47
C LEU A 120 2.07 -8.35 1.74
N GLU A 121 1.36 -9.44 2.06
CA GLU A 121 1.73 -10.32 3.20
C GLU A 121 3.14 -10.90 3.03
N GLY A 122 3.45 -11.38 1.82
CA GLY A 122 4.77 -11.91 1.47
C GLY A 122 5.89 -10.87 1.60
N ILE A 123 5.65 -9.66 1.10
CA ILE A 123 6.58 -8.52 1.18
C ILE A 123 6.76 -8.08 2.63
N ALA A 124 5.68 -7.95 3.41
CA ALA A 124 5.74 -7.61 4.83
C ALA A 124 6.65 -8.58 5.61
N LYS A 125 6.47 -9.88 5.36
CA LYS A 125 7.34 -10.92 5.94
C LYS A 125 8.80 -10.77 5.49
N ALA A 126 9.05 -10.48 4.21
CA ALA A 126 10.40 -10.28 3.68
C ALA A 126 11.09 -9.00 4.20
N ILE A 127 10.32 -7.95 4.51
CA ILE A 127 10.82 -6.73 5.16
C ILE A 127 11.37 -7.06 6.57
N GLY A 128 10.72 -8.01 7.26
CA GLY A 128 11.01 -8.42 8.63
C GLY A 128 9.93 -8.04 9.64
N ILE A 129 8.71 -7.71 9.16
CA ILE A 129 7.58 -7.35 10.02
C ILE A 129 7.13 -8.59 10.80
N GLN A 130 7.06 -8.46 12.12
CA GLN A 130 6.76 -9.53 13.07
C GLN A 130 5.29 -9.51 13.51
N GLY A 131 4.59 -8.40 13.31
CA GLY A 131 3.20 -8.24 13.71
C GLY A 131 2.72 -6.81 13.62
N TYR A 132 1.61 -6.55 14.30
CA TYR A 132 1.03 -5.23 14.47
C TYR A 132 1.40 -4.66 15.83
N ALA A 133 1.66 -3.36 15.88
CA ALA A 133 1.90 -2.67 17.13
C ALA A 133 0.61 -2.62 17.97
N ALA A 134 0.74 -2.68 19.30
CA ALA A 134 -0.39 -2.81 20.21
C ALA A 134 -1.47 -1.72 20.02
N GLN A 135 -1.07 -0.48 19.75
CA GLN A 135 -1.98 0.65 19.56
C GLN A 135 -2.86 0.55 18.31
N THR A 136 -2.53 -0.33 17.37
CA THR A 136 -3.37 -0.53 16.19
C THR A 136 -4.69 -1.22 16.55
N GLY A 137 -4.74 -1.98 17.65
CA GLY A 137 -5.85 -2.89 17.95
C GLY A 137 -5.88 -4.16 17.10
N TRP A 138 -4.95 -4.30 16.13
CA TRP A 138 -4.77 -5.50 15.34
C TRP A 138 -3.83 -6.47 16.07
N THR A 139 -4.11 -7.76 15.97
CA THR A 139 -3.31 -8.81 16.60
C THR A 139 -3.18 -10.01 15.68
N GLY A 140 -2.24 -10.90 15.98
CA GLY A 140 -2.03 -12.14 15.23
C GLY A 140 -1.05 -12.01 14.06
N GLU A 141 -1.14 -12.94 13.12
CA GLU A 141 -0.30 -12.97 11.91
C GLU A 141 -0.61 -11.75 11.03
N VAL A 142 0.42 -11.24 10.34
CA VAL A 142 0.27 -10.16 9.35
C VAL A 142 -0.52 -10.67 8.15
N LYS A 143 -1.84 -10.47 8.21
CA LYS A 143 -2.84 -10.84 7.20
C LYS A 143 -3.52 -9.60 6.65
N TYR A 144 -3.61 -9.51 5.32
CA TYR A 144 -4.33 -8.43 4.66
C TYR A 144 -5.77 -8.88 4.38
N PRO A 145 -6.80 -8.18 4.89
CA PRO A 145 -8.19 -8.55 4.62
C PRO A 145 -8.52 -8.43 3.13
N GLY A 146 -8.81 -9.57 2.50
CA GLY A 146 -8.92 -9.70 1.05
C GLY A 146 -10.13 -9.00 0.41
N ASP A 147 -11.08 -8.53 1.21
CA ASP A 147 -12.24 -7.72 0.81
C ASP A 147 -11.97 -6.21 0.89
N ARG A 148 -10.92 -5.78 1.60
CA ARG A 148 -10.51 -4.37 1.72
C ARG A 148 -9.58 -3.93 0.60
N PHE A 149 -9.74 -2.69 0.17
CA PHE A 149 -8.95 -2.06 -0.91
C PHE A 149 -8.28 -0.75 -0.49
N ASP A 150 -8.57 -0.30 0.73
CA ASP A 150 -8.29 1.06 1.20
C ASP A 150 -7.24 1.12 2.31
N LEU A 151 -6.75 -0.03 2.80
CA LEU A 151 -5.87 -0.02 3.96
C LEU A 151 -4.49 0.51 3.61
N ILE A 152 -3.98 1.34 4.51
CA ILE A 152 -2.61 1.86 4.48
C ILE A 152 -1.87 1.24 5.65
N TRP A 153 -0.97 0.29 5.39
CA TRP A 153 -0.05 -0.19 6.40
C TRP A 153 1.15 0.75 6.51
N VAL A 154 1.40 1.25 7.72
CA VAL A 154 2.51 2.16 8.01
C VAL A 154 3.61 1.39 8.72
N VAL A 155 4.80 1.37 8.13
CA VAL A 155 5.94 0.59 8.59
C VAL A 155 7.16 1.51 8.73
N PRO A 156 7.34 2.18 9.88
CA PRO A 156 8.51 3.01 10.14
C PRO A 156 9.75 2.14 10.46
N PRO A 157 10.96 2.69 10.37
CA PRO A 157 12.16 2.06 10.95
C PRO A 157 11.94 1.74 12.44
N PRO A 158 12.40 0.59 12.96
CA PRO A 158 13.32 -0.37 12.34
C PRO A 158 12.66 -1.44 11.44
N TYR A 159 11.41 -1.23 11.00
CA TYR A 159 10.63 -2.11 10.12
C TYR A 159 10.23 -3.46 10.74
N THR A 160 9.99 -3.47 12.04
CA THR A 160 9.65 -4.66 12.82
C THR A 160 8.15 -4.88 12.96
N GLU A 161 7.34 -3.83 12.82
CA GLU A 161 5.89 -3.89 13.05
C GLU A 161 5.14 -2.90 12.16
N ILE A 162 3.87 -3.21 11.89
CA ILE A 162 2.91 -2.25 11.33
C ILE A 162 2.40 -1.39 12.49
N THR A 163 2.76 -0.10 12.49
CA THR A 163 2.45 0.79 13.63
C THR A 163 1.10 1.49 13.50
N VAL A 164 0.57 1.57 12.28
CA VAL A 164 -0.75 2.12 11.97
C VAL A 164 -1.35 1.32 10.82
N VAL A 165 -2.65 1.04 10.92
CA VAL A 165 -3.46 0.56 9.78
C VAL A 165 -4.49 1.64 9.47
N GLY A 166 -4.16 2.53 8.54
CA GLY A 166 -5.03 3.62 8.10
C GLY A 166 -6.03 3.17 7.02
N SER A 167 -6.89 4.10 6.62
CA SER A 167 -7.73 4.00 5.43
C SER A 167 -7.38 5.18 4.50
N GLU A 168 -7.46 4.96 3.19
CA GLU A 168 -7.36 6.02 2.19
C GLU A 168 -8.50 7.04 2.29
N LEU A 169 -9.62 6.66 2.92
CA LEU A 169 -10.81 7.49 3.16
C LEU A 169 -11.41 8.06 1.85
N VAL A 170 -11.35 7.28 0.77
CA VAL A 170 -11.89 7.66 -0.54
C VAL A 170 -13.40 7.83 -0.44
N PRO A 171 -13.96 9.03 -0.71
CA PRO A 171 -15.37 9.30 -0.49
C PRO A 171 -16.28 8.36 -1.28
N GLY A 172 -17.21 7.71 -0.57
CA GLY A 172 -18.20 6.79 -1.15
C GLY A 172 -17.66 5.41 -1.52
N LEU A 173 -16.39 5.10 -1.23
CA LEU A 173 -15.83 3.75 -1.32
C LEU A 173 -15.50 3.19 0.06
N ASP A 174 -14.91 4.02 0.91
CA ASP A 174 -14.38 3.59 2.20
C ASP A 174 -15.41 3.86 3.30
N ASP A 175 -15.55 2.90 4.22
CA ASP A 175 -16.48 2.98 5.35
C ASP A 175 -15.90 3.77 6.53
N GLY A 176 -14.62 4.16 6.46
CA GLY A 176 -13.90 4.82 7.56
C GLY A 176 -13.67 3.91 8.76
N VAL A 177 -13.94 2.61 8.63
CA VAL A 177 -13.85 1.62 9.69
C VAL A 177 -12.53 0.88 9.54
N HIS A 178 -11.67 0.94 10.55
CA HIS A 178 -10.57 -0.02 10.67
C HIS A 178 -11.22 -1.40 10.91
N VAL A 179 -10.86 -2.47 10.19
CA VAL A 179 -11.31 -3.85 10.50
C VAL A 179 -10.09 -4.63 10.91
N ASN A 180 -10.03 -5.31 12.05
CA ASN A 180 -8.85 -6.09 12.44
C ASN A 180 -8.54 -7.24 11.45
N ALA A 181 -7.42 -7.95 11.66
CA ALA A 181 -6.96 -9.03 10.77
C ALA A 181 -7.97 -10.17 10.57
N ASN A 182 -8.97 -10.30 11.46
CA ASN A 182 -10.00 -11.31 11.41
C ASN A 182 -11.31 -10.82 10.75
N GLY A 183 -11.34 -9.57 10.29
CA GLY A 183 -12.54 -8.94 9.72
C GLY A 183 -13.50 -8.38 10.79
N ASP A 184 -13.12 -8.36 12.07
CA ASP A 184 -13.93 -7.71 13.09
C ASP A 184 -13.61 -6.22 13.13
N VAL A 185 -14.64 -5.38 13.22
CA VAL A 185 -14.45 -3.96 13.55
C VAL A 185 -13.85 -3.89 14.96
N PRO A 186 -12.65 -3.28 15.18
CA PRO A 186 -12.17 -2.99 16.51
C PRO A 186 -13.24 -2.17 17.23
N PRO A 187 -13.46 -2.41 18.53
CA PRO A 187 -14.42 -1.62 19.28
C PRO A 187 -14.08 -0.13 19.10
N PRO A 188 -15.10 0.75 18.93
CA PRO A 188 -14.84 2.19 18.88
C PRO A 188 -13.98 2.57 20.08
N SER A 189 -12.96 3.40 19.86
CA SER A 189 -12.11 3.88 20.94
C SER A 189 -13.01 4.42 22.04
N ALA A 190 -12.90 3.85 23.25
CA ALA A 190 -13.50 4.48 24.40
C ALA A 190 -12.87 5.87 24.55
N ASP A 191 -13.72 6.89 24.62
CA ASP A 191 -13.38 8.31 24.81
C ASP A 191 -12.30 8.54 25.88
#